data_AF-A0A1G2CI14-F1
#
_entry.id   AF-A0A1G2CI14-F1
#
_cell.length_a   1.000
_cell.length_b   1.000
_cell.length_c   1.000
_cell.angle_alpha   90.00
_cell.angle_beta   90.00
_cell.angle_gamma   90.00
#
_symmetry.space_group_name_H-M   'P 1'
#
loop_
_entity.id
_entity.type
_entity.pdbx_description
1 polymer ?
#
loop_
_entity_poly.entity_id
_entity_poly.type
_entity_poly.pdbx_seq_one_letter_code
_entity_poly.pdbx_strand_id
1 'polypeptide(L)'
;MTKQRFEGVGNERSFEDKKQDYFTKLGFSVREALKLHKANGLWERNEKGKRDWGNVSEHCLVEVARVRIFAKLLGLEEKSKKALMSAAALHDFFQKKKKEVIIAGELSRASFTEASRKADEMMRAARIDEGIIRLVNSVGDESLLETQKVLSKEKLSDDDSTFLVMHYVDDYTTNATWVEPCEEKDGKVLNNFDKRMDAAEANPRYKRNNEEGRAVFNGETAYEAQRRIGHIVESRLAALIGERQGKILDSLALPEFIDELIKQEIKNSES
;
A
#
# COMPACT_ATOMS: atom_id res chain seq x y z
N MET A 1 -52.06 -2.09 -36.71
CA MET A 1 -51.19 -1.16 -35.96
C MET A 1 -50.49 -1.94 -34.86
N THR A 2 -49.26 -2.38 -35.15
CA THR A 2 -48.46 -3.22 -34.26
C THR A 2 -47.74 -2.31 -33.27
N LYS A 3 -47.99 -2.49 -31.97
CA LYS A 3 -47.27 -1.78 -30.90
C LYS A 3 -45.80 -2.20 -30.94
N GLN A 4 -44.92 -1.28 -31.33
CA GLN A 4 -43.48 -1.40 -31.06
C GLN A 4 -43.28 -1.39 -29.54
N ARG A 5 -42.84 -2.52 -29.00
CA ARG A 5 -42.23 -2.57 -27.67
C ARG A 5 -40.92 -1.78 -27.75
N PHE A 6 -40.85 -0.66 -27.06
CA PHE A 6 -39.58 -0.07 -26.68
C PHE A 6 -38.93 -1.06 -25.71
N GLU A 7 -37.99 -1.84 -26.21
CA GLU A 7 -37.03 -2.54 -25.38
C GLU A 7 -36.25 -1.48 -24.62
N GLY A 8 -36.40 -1.49 -23.29
CA GLY A 8 -35.71 -0.56 -22.41
C GLY A 8 -34.22 -0.69 -22.63
N VAL A 9 -33.59 0.40 -23.05
CA VAL A 9 -32.14 0.58 -22.98
C VAL A 9 -31.77 0.45 -21.51
N GLY A 10 -31.28 -0.73 -21.11
CA GLY A 10 -30.74 -0.94 -19.78
C GLY A 10 -29.65 0.09 -19.55
N ASN A 11 -29.89 0.99 -18.60
CA ASN A 11 -28.95 2.06 -18.28
C ASN A 11 -27.78 1.45 -17.50
N GLU A 12 -26.84 0.81 -18.21
CA GLU A 12 -25.63 0.26 -17.61
C GLU A 12 -24.84 1.40 -16.95
N ARG A 13 -24.59 1.27 -15.65
CA ARG A 13 -23.77 2.25 -14.91
C ARG A 13 -22.38 2.32 -15.50
N SER A 14 -21.83 3.53 -15.59
CA SER A 14 -20.46 3.73 -16.05
C SER A 14 -19.46 3.09 -15.08
N PHE A 15 -18.24 2.82 -15.57
CA PHE A 15 -17.16 2.31 -14.72
C PHE A 15 -16.85 3.27 -13.56
N GLU A 16 -16.89 4.58 -13.79
CA GLU A 16 -16.61 5.58 -12.75
C GLU A 16 -17.69 5.57 -11.64
N ASP A 17 -18.97 5.39 -11.99
CA ASP A 17 -20.03 5.26 -10.99
C ASP A 17 -19.82 4.00 -10.13
N LYS A 18 -19.48 2.87 -10.76
CA LYS A 18 -19.21 1.61 -10.05
C LYS A 18 -17.97 1.72 -9.17
N LYS A 19 -16.92 2.40 -9.66
CA LYS A 19 -15.68 2.67 -8.92
C LYS A 19 -15.96 3.52 -7.68
N GLN A 20 -16.77 4.56 -7.80
CA GLN A 20 -17.16 5.40 -6.67
C GLN A 20 -17.88 4.57 -5.60
N ASP A 21 -18.84 3.73 -5.98
CA ASP A 21 -19.54 2.84 -5.04
C ASP A 21 -18.61 1.83 -4.39
N TYR A 22 -17.72 1.21 -5.17
CA TYR A 22 -16.74 0.26 -4.68
C TYR A 22 -15.88 0.88 -3.57
N PHE A 23 -15.27 2.04 -3.82
CA PHE A 23 -14.42 2.71 -2.84
C PHE A 23 -15.21 3.29 -1.67
N THR A 24 -16.47 3.66 -1.88
CA THR A 24 -17.38 4.05 -0.78
C THR A 24 -17.64 2.87 0.16
N LYS A 25 -18.03 1.70 -0.38
CA LYS A 25 -18.22 0.46 0.39
C LYS A 25 -16.93 0.04 1.09
N LEU A 26 -15.79 0.17 0.41
CA LEU A 26 -14.48 -0.11 0.98
C LEU A 26 -14.14 0.82 2.16
N GLY A 27 -14.37 2.13 2.02
CA GLY A 27 -14.17 3.08 3.11
C GLY A 27 -15.04 2.78 4.33
N PHE A 28 -16.27 2.29 4.14
CA PHE A 28 -17.11 1.84 5.24
C PHE A 28 -16.55 0.61 5.96
N SER A 29 -15.89 -0.32 5.25
CA SER A 29 -15.34 -1.53 5.88
C SER A 29 -14.11 -1.26 6.76
N VAL A 30 -13.38 -0.18 6.49
CA VAL A 30 -12.25 0.31 7.30
C VAL A 30 -12.56 1.60 8.05
N ARG A 31 -13.84 1.89 8.29
CA ARG A 31 -14.30 3.17 8.88
C ARG A 31 -13.64 3.49 10.22
N GLU A 32 -13.41 2.48 11.06
CA GLU A 32 -12.81 2.68 12.38
C GLU A 32 -11.36 3.19 12.27
N ALA A 33 -10.57 2.64 11.33
CA ALA A 33 -9.25 3.18 11.00
C ALA A 33 -9.35 4.62 10.47
N LEU A 34 -10.27 4.87 9.54
CA LEU A 34 -10.43 6.20 8.93
C LEU A 34 -10.92 7.29 9.90
N LYS A 35 -11.46 6.94 11.08
CA LYS A 35 -11.74 7.93 12.14
C LYS A 35 -10.46 8.64 12.60
N LEU A 36 -9.32 7.94 12.64
CA LEU A 36 -8.03 8.55 12.95
C LEU A 36 -7.59 9.55 11.87
N HIS A 37 -7.86 9.26 10.60
CA HIS A 37 -7.58 10.19 9.50
C HIS A 37 -8.37 11.48 9.67
N LYS A 38 -9.67 11.37 9.95
CA LYS A 38 -10.53 12.52 10.23
C LYS A 38 -10.03 13.33 11.44
N ALA A 39 -9.71 12.65 12.55
CA ALA A 39 -9.25 13.30 13.77
C ALA A 39 -7.90 14.05 13.59
N ASN A 40 -7.12 13.70 12.57
CA ASN A 40 -5.84 14.35 12.25
C ASN A 40 -5.92 15.30 11.05
N GLY A 41 -7.14 15.66 10.59
CA GLY A 41 -7.34 16.64 9.52
C GLY A 41 -6.84 16.16 8.15
N LEU A 42 -6.79 14.84 7.91
CA LEU A 42 -6.32 14.26 6.63
C LEU A 42 -7.41 14.21 5.55
N TRP A 43 -8.61 14.71 5.83
CA TRP A 43 -9.71 14.81 4.86
C TRP A 43 -9.88 16.22 4.32
N GLU A 44 -9.21 17.19 4.93
CA GLU A 44 -9.38 18.60 4.62
C GLU A 44 -8.56 18.98 3.38
N ARG A 45 -9.15 19.79 2.52
CA ARG A 45 -8.46 20.45 1.41
C ARG A 45 -7.76 21.69 1.95
N ASN A 46 -6.69 22.14 1.28
CA ASN A 46 -6.08 23.40 1.66
C ASN A 46 -7.00 24.59 1.38
N GLU A 47 -6.63 25.78 1.88
CA GLU A 47 -7.41 27.03 1.76
C GLU A 47 -7.75 27.43 0.32
N LYS A 48 -7.00 26.92 -0.67
CA LYS A 48 -7.22 27.17 -2.10
C LYS A 48 -8.16 26.14 -2.75
N GLY A 49 -8.81 25.29 -1.95
CA GLY A 49 -9.64 24.17 -2.42
C GLY A 49 -8.86 23.08 -3.15
N LYS A 50 -7.53 23.20 -3.21
CA LYS A 50 -6.66 22.23 -3.87
C LYS A 50 -6.50 21.02 -2.97
N ARG A 51 -6.45 19.85 -3.59
CA ARG A 51 -6.08 18.61 -2.92
C ARG A 51 -4.65 18.80 -2.37
N ASP A 52 -4.51 18.60 -1.06
CA ASP A 52 -3.23 18.52 -0.37
C ASP A 52 -3.16 17.13 0.31
N TRP A 53 -2.81 17.05 1.59
CA TRP A 53 -2.90 15.85 2.44
C TRP A 53 -4.23 15.10 2.41
N GLY A 54 -5.31 15.71 1.88
CA GLY A 54 -6.54 15.02 1.48
C GLY A 54 -6.33 13.78 0.58
N ASN A 55 -5.18 13.67 -0.09
CA ASN A 55 -4.82 12.49 -0.89
C ASN A 55 -4.37 11.28 -0.06
N VAL A 56 -3.98 11.45 1.21
CA VAL A 56 -3.50 10.31 2.04
C VAL A 56 -4.61 9.28 2.22
N SER A 57 -5.84 9.72 2.51
CA SER A 57 -6.95 8.79 2.67
C SER A 57 -7.34 8.09 1.36
N GLU A 58 -7.23 8.78 0.22
CA GLU A 58 -7.46 8.16 -1.10
C GLU A 58 -6.36 7.15 -1.45
N HIS A 59 -5.11 7.49 -1.19
CA HIS A 59 -3.94 6.61 -1.33
C HIS A 59 -4.09 5.35 -0.49
N CYS A 60 -4.33 5.50 0.83
CA CYS A 60 -4.57 4.37 1.72
C CYS A 60 -5.77 3.53 1.27
N LEU A 61 -6.84 4.12 0.72
CA LEU A 61 -7.97 3.34 0.20
C LEU A 61 -7.62 2.50 -1.03
N VAL A 62 -6.74 2.98 -1.91
CA VAL A 62 -6.21 2.17 -3.02
C VAL A 62 -5.41 1.00 -2.48
N GLU A 63 -4.60 1.21 -1.45
CA GLU A 63 -3.87 0.11 -0.80
C GLU A 63 -4.78 -0.88 -0.11
N VAL A 64 -5.82 -0.41 0.58
CA VAL A 64 -6.86 -1.27 1.18
C VAL A 64 -7.47 -2.18 0.10
N ALA A 65 -7.69 -1.66 -1.11
CA ALA A 65 -8.20 -2.48 -2.23
C ALA A 65 -7.18 -3.53 -2.67
N ARG A 66 -5.89 -3.16 -2.79
CA ARG A 66 -4.79 -4.06 -3.17
C ARG A 66 -4.56 -5.16 -2.14
N VAL A 67 -4.40 -4.80 -0.86
CA VAL A 67 -4.19 -5.79 0.21
C VAL A 67 -5.39 -6.72 0.37
N ARG A 68 -6.61 -6.26 0.05
CA ARG A 68 -7.81 -7.12 0.05
C ARG A 68 -7.74 -8.20 -1.03
N ILE A 69 -7.25 -7.87 -2.22
CA ILE A 69 -7.02 -8.86 -3.29
C ILE A 69 -5.91 -9.84 -2.88
N PHE A 70 -4.80 -9.35 -2.34
CA PHE A 70 -3.76 -10.22 -1.78
C PHE A 70 -4.31 -11.18 -0.73
N ALA A 71 -5.09 -10.68 0.23
CA ALA A 71 -5.70 -11.51 1.27
C ALA A 71 -6.60 -12.61 0.69
N LYS A 72 -7.37 -12.29 -0.36
CA LYS A 72 -8.21 -13.26 -1.08
C LYS A 72 -7.38 -14.31 -1.81
N LEU A 73 -6.36 -13.90 -2.55
CA LEU A 73 -5.49 -14.79 -3.32
C LEU A 73 -4.63 -15.70 -2.44
N LEU A 74 -4.24 -15.19 -1.28
CA LEU A 74 -3.59 -15.97 -0.26
C LEU A 74 -4.62 -16.80 0.53
N GLY A 75 -5.92 -16.56 0.45
CA GLY A 75 -6.88 -17.29 1.29
C GLY A 75 -6.64 -17.06 2.78
N LEU A 76 -6.25 -15.84 3.16
CA LEU A 76 -6.08 -15.46 4.56
C LEU A 76 -7.40 -15.54 5.31
N GLU A 77 -7.34 -15.91 6.57
CA GLU A 77 -8.52 -15.88 7.44
C GLU A 77 -9.08 -14.45 7.57
N GLU A 78 -10.39 -14.35 7.83
CA GLU A 78 -11.09 -13.07 7.89
C GLU A 78 -10.52 -12.12 8.96
N LYS A 79 -9.97 -12.67 10.06
CA LYS A 79 -9.27 -11.87 11.08
C LYS A 79 -8.01 -11.20 10.51
N SER A 80 -7.14 -11.96 9.87
CA SER A 80 -5.89 -11.48 9.28
C SER A 80 -6.15 -10.50 8.13
N LYS A 81 -7.16 -10.80 7.29
CA LYS A 81 -7.63 -9.89 6.25
C LYS A 81 -8.10 -8.54 6.81
N LYS A 82 -8.91 -8.53 7.87
CA LYS A 82 -9.37 -7.30 8.52
C LYS A 82 -8.22 -6.50 9.15
N ALA A 83 -7.27 -7.19 9.78
CA ALA A 83 -6.09 -6.55 10.36
C ALA A 83 -5.24 -5.89 9.27
N LEU A 84 -4.96 -6.60 8.18
CA LEU A 84 -4.20 -6.10 7.04
C LEU A 84 -4.89 -4.91 6.35
N MET A 85 -6.21 -4.98 6.13
CA MET A 85 -6.97 -3.85 5.58
C MET A 85 -6.95 -2.64 6.53
N SER A 86 -7.02 -2.86 7.84
CA SER A 86 -6.94 -1.77 8.81
C SER A 86 -5.54 -1.14 8.84
N ALA A 87 -4.48 -1.95 8.70
CA ALA A 87 -3.11 -1.47 8.62
C ALA A 87 -2.89 -0.62 7.36
N ALA A 88 -3.32 -1.10 6.18
CA ALA A 88 -3.26 -0.31 4.94
C ALA A 88 -4.01 1.02 5.05
N ALA A 89 -5.17 1.00 5.72
CA ALA A 89 -5.95 2.20 5.98
C ALA A 89 -5.30 3.18 6.97
N LEU A 90 -4.31 2.75 7.75
CA LEU A 90 -3.66 3.53 8.80
C LEU A 90 -2.22 3.89 8.49
N HIS A 91 -1.52 3.19 7.58
CA HIS A 91 -0.06 3.24 7.53
C HIS A 91 0.53 4.66 7.41
N ASP A 92 -0.19 5.56 6.72
CA ASP A 92 0.22 6.94 6.47
C ASP A 92 -0.56 7.99 7.31
N PHE A 93 -1.35 7.58 8.31
CA PHE A 93 -2.20 8.50 9.09
C PHE A 93 -1.41 9.61 9.80
N PHE A 94 -0.14 9.37 10.10
CA PHE A 94 0.73 10.32 10.79
C PHE A 94 1.62 11.13 9.83
N GLN A 95 1.54 10.90 8.52
CA GLN A 95 2.48 11.44 7.54
C GLN A 95 2.54 12.98 7.50
N LYS A 96 1.41 13.65 7.77
CA LYS A 96 1.36 15.12 7.91
C LYS A 96 2.23 15.62 9.06
N LYS A 97 2.03 15.06 10.26
CA LYS A 97 2.81 15.37 11.47
C LYS A 97 4.27 14.90 11.34
N LYS A 98 4.51 13.79 10.64
CA LYS A 98 5.85 13.31 10.31
C LYS A 98 6.63 14.35 9.53
N LYS A 99 6.05 14.99 8.51
CA LYS A 99 6.72 16.08 7.78
C LYS A 99 6.96 17.30 8.65
N GLU A 100 6.04 17.66 9.55
CA GLU A 100 6.26 18.75 10.52
C GLU A 100 7.46 18.46 11.43
N VAL A 101 7.57 17.23 11.95
CA VAL A 101 8.70 16.76 12.79
C VAL A 101 10.00 16.73 11.98
N ILE A 102 9.96 16.22 10.76
CA ILE A 102 11.12 16.09 9.87
C ILE A 102 11.65 17.46 9.42
N ILE A 103 10.76 18.41 9.13
CA ILE A 103 11.14 19.79 8.79
C ILE A 103 11.81 20.48 9.99
N ALA A 104 11.37 20.16 11.22
CA ALA A 104 11.94 20.71 12.45
C ALA A 104 13.24 20.03 12.92
N GLY A 105 13.45 18.75 12.61
CA GLY A 105 14.54 17.91 13.14
C GLY A 105 15.63 17.49 12.16
N GLU A 106 15.66 18.08 10.96
CA GLU A 106 16.45 17.62 9.80
C GLU A 106 16.00 16.22 9.31
N LEU A 107 16.00 16.01 7.98
CA LEU A 107 15.66 14.75 7.30
C LEU A 107 16.69 13.63 7.60
N SER A 108 16.69 13.11 8.83
CA SER A 108 17.59 12.07 9.34
C SER A 108 16.83 10.87 9.89
N ARG A 109 17.45 9.69 9.92
CA ARG A 109 16.83 8.44 10.42
C ARG A 109 16.28 8.57 11.84
N ALA A 110 16.94 9.34 12.72
CA ALA A 110 16.47 9.59 14.08
C ALA A 110 15.13 10.35 14.12
N SER A 111 14.94 11.33 13.23
CA SER A 111 13.68 12.07 13.10
C SER A 111 12.54 11.19 12.59
N PHE A 112 12.86 10.24 11.69
CA PHE A 112 11.91 9.22 11.24
C PHE A 112 11.46 8.32 12.40
N THR A 113 12.41 7.79 13.17
CA THR A 113 12.12 6.89 14.29
C THR A 113 11.29 7.57 15.39
N GLU A 114 11.59 8.82 15.72
CA GLU A 114 10.80 9.58 16.70
C GLU A 114 9.37 9.85 16.21
N ALA A 115 9.20 10.11 14.90
CA ALA A 115 7.87 10.28 14.33
C ALA A 115 7.07 8.96 14.33
N SER A 116 7.71 7.82 14.00
CA SER A 116 7.09 6.49 14.09
C SER A 116 6.67 6.18 15.53
N ARG A 117 7.50 6.48 16.52
CA ARG A 117 7.17 6.31 17.95
C ARG A 117 5.93 7.12 18.37
N LYS A 118 5.82 8.38 17.93
CA LYS A 118 4.62 9.21 18.21
C LYS A 118 3.38 8.69 17.51
N ALA A 119 3.51 8.17 16.29
CA ALA A 119 2.41 7.54 15.58
C ALA A 119 1.88 6.33 16.37
N ASP A 120 2.77 5.46 16.85
CA ASP A 120 2.40 4.31 17.67
C ASP A 120 1.65 4.70 18.95
N GLU A 121 2.14 5.71 19.68
CA GLU A 121 1.46 6.21 20.88
C GLU A 121 0.02 6.68 20.59
N MET A 122 -0.19 7.35 19.46
CA MET A 122 -1.52 7.77 19.03
C MET A 122 -2.42 6.59 18.66
N MET A 123 -1.88 5.57 17.98
CA MET A 123 -2.65 4.35 17.67
C MET A 123 -3.03 3.58 18.93
N ARG A 124 -2.11 3.44 19.89
CA ARG A 124 -2.38 2.82 21.20
C ARG A 124 -3.43 3.60 21.99
N ALA A 125 -3.34 4.92 22.01
CA ALA A 125 -4.35 5.77 22.66
C ALA A 125 -5.74 5.61 22.02
N ALA A 126 -5.80 5.34 20.73
CA ALA A 126 -7.02 5.01 19.99
C ALA A 126 -7.45 3.54 20.10
N ARG A 127 -6.77 2.73 20.92
CA ARG A 127 -7.03 1.30 21.16
C ARG A 127 -6.93 0.44 19.89
N ILE A 128 -6.02 0.80 18.99
CA ILE A 128 -5.66 -0.05 17.86
C ILE A 128 -4.86 -1.25 18.38
N ASP A 129 -5.15 -2.43 17.84
CA ASP A 129 -4.48 -3.69 18.20
C ASP A 129 -2.99 -3.67 17.83
N GLU A 130 -2.12 -4.23 18.69
CA GLU A 130 -0.67 -4.23 18.46
C GLU A 130 -0.27 -5.01 17.20
N GLY A 131 -1.04 -6.02 16.79
CA GLY A 131 -0.82 -6.71 15.53
C GLY A 131 -1.03 -5.78 14.33
N ILE A 132 -2.02 -4.89 14.39
CA ILE A 132 -2.26 -3.88 13.35
C ILE A 132 -1.16 -2.82 13.37
N ILE A 133 -0.73 -2.36 14.56
CA ILE A 133 0.38 -1.39 14.71
C ILE A 133 1.68 -1.97 14.11
N ARG A 134 1.98 -3.24 14.38
CA ARG A 134 3.12 -3.93 13.77
C ARG A 134 3.04 -3.94 12.24
N LEU A 135 1.86 -4.20 11.67
CA LEU A 135 1.66 -4.17 10.22
C LEU A 135 1.79 -2.74 9.66
N VAL A 136 1.29 -1.71 10.35
CA VAL A 136 1.52 -0.31 9.97
C VAL A 136 3.02 -0.02 9.89
N ASN A 137 3.80 -0.54 10.83
CA ASN A 137 5.25 -0.38 10.88
C ASN A 137 6.03 -1.34 9.96
N SER A 138 5.36 -2.09 9.08
CA SER A 138 6.04 -2.95 8.10
C SER A 138 6.48 -2.19 6.84
N VAL A 139 6.19 -0.90 6.72
CA VAL A 139 6.49 -0.09 5.53
C VAL A 139 7.74 0.80 5.71
N GLY A 140 8.34 1.22 4.59
CA GLY A 140 9.53 2.07 4.60
C GLY A 140 10.83 1.38 5.00
N ASP A 141 11.92 2.16 5.09
CA ASP A 141 13.28 1.67 5.30
C ASP A 141 13.56 1.19 6.74
N GLU A 142 12.73 1.60 7.70
CA GLU A 142 12.82 1.17 9.10
C GLU A 142 12.44 -0.32 9.27
N SER A 143 11.61 -0.87 8.39
CA SER A 143 11.13 -2.25 8.49
C SER A 143 12.04 -3.28 7.82
N LEU A 144 13.00 -2.87 7.00
CA LEU A 144 13.79 -3.74 6.12
C LEU A 144 14.51 -4.89 6.84
N LEU A 145 15.04 -4.65 8.04
CA LEU A 145 15.70 -5.69 8.83
C LEU A 145 14.71 -6.75 9.33
N GLU A 146 13.48 -6.35 9.67
CA GLU A 146 12.42 -7.29 10.04
C GLU A 146 11.92 -8.05 8.80
N THR A 147 11.74 -7.36 7.67
CA THR A 147 11.39 -7.98 6.38
C THR A 147 12.37 -9.08 6.01
N GLN A 148 13.69 -8.84 6.14
CA GLN A 148 14.70 -9.87 5.92
C GLN A 148 14.57 -11.07 6.86
N LYS A 149 14.28 -10.83 8.16
CA LYS A 149 14.04 -11.92 9.11
C LYS A 149 12.83 -12.76 8.70
N VAL A 150 11.74 -12.12 8.27
CA VAL A 150 10.55 -12.83 7.76
C VAL A 150 10.89 -13.64 6.51
N LEU A 151 11.60 -13.05 5.54
CA LEU A 151 12.03 -13.70 4.31
C LEU A 151 12.97 -14.90 4.54
N SER A 152 13.74 -14.90 5.63
CA SER A 152 14.63 -16.01 5.97
C SER A 152 13.89 -17.27 6.43
N LYS A 153 12.58 -17.18 6.73
CA LYS A 153 11.77 -18.31 7.17
C LYS A 153 11.42 -19.23 6.00
N GLU A 154 11.66 -20.53 6.19
CA GLU A 154 11.31 -21.56 5.20
C GLU A 154 9.80 -21.59 4.92
N LYS A 155 9.00 -21.52 5.99
CA LYS A 155 7.53 -21.46 5.94
C LYS A 155 7.04 -20.16 6.57
N LEU A 156 6.20 -19.44 5.85
CA LEU A 156 5.58 -18.21 6.34
C LEU A 156 4.26 -18.54 7.05
N SER A 157 4.07 -17.95 8.22
CA SER A 157 2.74 -17.87 8.83
C SER A 157 1.84 -16.88 8.07
N ASP A 158 0.56 -16.83 8.43
CA ASP A 158 -0.34 -15.78 7.93
C ASP A 158 0.09 -14.38 8.39
N ASP A 159 0.62 -14.24 9.60
CA ASP A 159 1.16 -12.98 10.13
C ASP A 159 2.42 -12.53 9.37
N ASP A 160 3.25 -13.49 8.95
CA ASP A 160 4.40 -13.22 8.08
C ASP A 160 3.95 -12.78 6.69
N SER A 161 2.96 -13.48 6.13
CA SER A 161 2.42 -13.19 4.80
C SER A 161 1.75 -11.81 4.75
N THR A 162 0.96 -11.46 5.78
CA THR A 162 0.34 -10.13 5.90
C THR A 162 1.38 -9.02 6.03
N PHE A 163 2.44 -9.24 6.82
CA PHE A 163 3.55 -8.30 6.95
C PHE A 163 4.22 -8.03 5.60
N LEU A 164 4.54 -9.08 4.84
CA LEU A 164 5.13 -8.95 3.51
C LEU A 164 4.20 -8.25 2.51
N VAL A 165 2.90 -8.54 2.55
CA VAL A 165 1.91 -7.87 1.68
C VAL A 165 1.85 -6.38 1.98
N MET A 166 1.76 -5.99 3.25
CA MET A 166 1.68 -4.57 3.62
C MET A 166 2.95 -3.82 3.22
N HIS A 167 4.12 -4.41 3.48
CA HIS A 167 5.42 -3.87 3.03
C HIS A 167 5.45 -3.62 1.51
N TYR A 168 5.10 -4.65 0.74
CA TYR A 168 5.16 -4.58 -0.72
C TYR A 168 4.14 -3.62 -1.32
N VAL A 169 2.89 -3.61 -0.81
CA VAL A 169 1.83 -2.77 -1.36
C VAL A 169 2.13 -1.29 -1.22
N ASP A 170 2.68 -0.83 -0.09
CA ASP A 170 3.16 0.56 -0.02
C ASP A 170 4.24 0.79 -1.07
N ASP A 171 5.25 -0.08 -1.11
CA ASP A 171 6.44 0.09 -1.96
C ASP A 171 6.17 0.25 -3.46
N TYR A 172 5.09 -0.31 -4.01
CA TYR A 172 4.70 -0.07 -5.41
C TYR A 172 3.54 0.91 -5.60
N THR A 173 2.84 1.29 -4.53
CA THR A 173 1.73 2.24 -4.62
C THR A 173 2.24 3.66 -4.73
N THR A 174 1.75 4.42 -5.71
CA THR A 174 2.05 5.86 -5.81
C THR A 174 0.75 6.64 -5.88
N ASN A 175 0.57 7.59 -4.96
CA ASN A 175 -0.67 8.38 -4.84
C ASN A 175 -1.91 7.47 -4.82
N ALA A 176 -2.98 7.86 -5.52
CA ALA A 176 -4.20 7.09 -5.68
C ALA A 176 -4.40 6.62 -7.14
N THR A 177 -3.31 6.29 -7.85
CA THR A 177 -3.36 5.87 -9.26
C THR A 177 -3.23 4.35 -9.41
N TRP A 178 -3.80 3.85 -10.50
CA TRP A 178 -3.51 2.49 -10.97
C TRP A 178 -2.04 2.36 -11.33
N VAL A 179 -1.52 1.15 -11.22
CA VAL A 179 -0.17 0.85 -11.72
C VAL A 179 -0.12 0.98 -13.23
N GLU A 180 1.05 1.35 -13.72
CA GLU A 180 1.34 1.36 -15.15
C GLU A 180 1.82 -0.03 -15.56
N PRO A 181 1.63 -0.42 -16.83
CA PRO A 181 2.26 -1.62 -17.36
C PRO A 181 3.78 -1.59 -17.18
N CYS A 182 4.38 -2.78 -17.07
CA CYS A 182 5.83 -2.91 -17.07
C CYS A 182 6.42 -2.29 -18.34
N GLU A 183 7.58 -1.65 -18.18
CA GLU A 183 8.31 -0.99 -19.26
C GLU A 183 9.68 -1.62 -19.43
N GLU A 184 10.11 -1.86 -20.66
CA GLU A 184 11.48 -2.25 -20.95
C GLU A 184 12.35 -1.02 -21.14
N LYS A 185 13.39 -0.87 -20.33
CA LYS A 185 14.35 0.23 -20.38
C LYS A 185 15.75 -0.30 -20.17
N ASP A 186 16.66 0.02 -21.09
CA ASP A 186 18.07 -0.40 -21.04
C ASP A 186 18.25 -1.93 -20.86
N GLY A 187 17.37 -2.72 -21.48
CA GLY A 187 17.38 -4.19 -21.39
C GLY A 187 16.89 -4.76 -20.06
N LYS A 188 16.25 -3.93 -19.22
CA LYS A 188 15.59 -4.34 -17.97
C LYS A 188 14.09 -4.08 -18.05
N VAL A 189 13.29 -5.01 -17.54
CA VAL A 189 11.85 -4.81 -17.35
C VAL A 189 11.66 -4.16 -15.99
N LEU A 190 10.99 -3.01 -15.96
CA LEU A 190 10.74 -2.21 -14.77
C LEU A 190 9.24 -2.15 -14.50
N ASN A 191 8.84 -2.39 -13.26
CA ASN A 191 7.45 -2.21 -12.83
C ASN A 191 7.29 -0.94 -11.96
N ASN A 192 6.10 -0.76 -11.38
CA ASN A 192 5.82 0.40 -10.53
C ASN A 192 6.70 0.50 -9.27
N PHE A 193 7.13 -0.63 -8.70
CA PHE A 193 8.06 -0.64 -7.60
C PHE A 193 9.42 -0.05 -8.03
N ASP A 194 9.97 -0.54 -9.14
CA ASP A 194 11.23 -0.04 -9.69
C ASP A 194 11.19 1.47 -9.99
N LYS A 195 10.10 1.91 -10.65
CA LYS A 195 9.88 3.32 -10.97
C LYS A 195 9.83 4.19 -9.71
N ARG A 196 9.20 3.71 -8.63
CA ARG A 196 9.15 4.41 -7.33
C ARG A 196 10.53 4.46 -6.68
N MET A 197 11.31 3.38 -6.72
CA MET A 197 12.69 3.35 -6.20
C MET A 197 13.61 4.31 -6.96
N ASP A 198 13.56 4.32 -8.30
CA ASP A 198 14.33 5.25 -9.13
C ASP A 198 14.02 6.71 -8.77
N ALA A 199 12.73 7.04 -8.62
CA ALA A 199 12.29 8.38 -8.25
C ALA A 199 12.72 8.78 -6.83
N ALA A 200 12.73 7.83 -5.89
CA ALA A 200 13.17 8.05 -4.52
C ALA A 200 14.69 8.29 -4.43
N GLU A 201 15.49 7.47 -5.12
CA GLU A 201 16.95 7.60 -5.22
C GLU A 201 17.37 8.91 -5.87
N ALA A 202 16.68 9.34 -6.94
CA ALA A 202 16.96 10.59 -7.63
C ALA A 202 16.55 11.84 -6.84
N ASN A 203 15.76 11.70 -5.77
CA ASN A 203 15.23 12.84 -5.03
C ASN A 203 16.25 13.39 -4.01
N PRO A 204 16.79 14.62 -4.19
CA PRO A 204 17.84 15.15 -3.32
C PRO A 204 17.41 15.30 -1.85
N ARG A 205 16.09 15.39 -1.58
CA ARG A 205 15.57 15.51 -0.22
C ARG A 205 15.85 14.28 0.64
N TYR A 206 15.96 13.10 0.03
CA TYR A 206 16.20 11.85 0.76
C TYR A 206 17.66 11.43 0.78
N LYS A 207 18.57 12.19 0.16
CA LYS A 207 19.98 11.83 0.02
C LYS A 207 20.63 11.46 1.36
N ARG A 208 20.40 12.25 2.42
CA ARG A 208 20.96 11.97 3.74
C ARG A 208 20.45 10.67 4.33
N ASN A 209 19.13 10.48 4.41
CA ASN A 209 18.53 9.24 4.91
C ASN A 209 18.98 8.02 4.09
N ASN A 210 19.08 8.17 2.77
CA ASN A 210 19.54 7.11 1.89
C ASN A 210 20.98 6.68 2.21
N GLU A 211 21.90 7.64 2.33
CA GLU A 211 23.31 7.36 2.66
C GLU A 211 23.51 6.84 4.09
N GLU A 212 22.70 7.28 5.06
CA GLU A 212 22.72 6.74 6.43
C GLU A 212 22.43 5.22 6.46
N GLY A 213 21.74 4.68 5.43
CA GLY A 213 21.53 3.25 5.24
C GLY A 213 22.81 2.41 5.16
N ARG A 214 23.93 2.97 4.66
CA ARG A 214 25.19 2.22 4.51
C ARG A 214 25.73 1.66 5.82
N ALA A 215 25.49 2.36 6.92
CA ALA A 215 25.90 1.91 8.26
C ALA A 215 25.06 0.74 8.78
N VAL A 216 23.87 0.51 8.20
CA VAL A 216 22.89 -0.48 8.67
C VAL A 216 22.82 -1.69 7.73
N PHE A 217 22.96 -1.47 6.42
CA PHE A 217 22.72 -2.48 5.39
C PHE A 217 24.02 -2.94 4.72
N ASN A 218 25.07 -3.19 5.52
CA ASN A 218 26.34 -3.76 5.05
C ASN A 218 26.97 -3.00 3.86
N GLY A 219 26.90 -1.67 3.88
CA GLY A 219 27.46 -0.81 2.83
C GLY A 219 26.47 -0.41 1.72
N GLU A 220 25.28 -1.01 1.65
CA GLU A 220 24.18 -0.58 0.77
C GLU A 220 23.49 0.67 1.32
N THR A 221 23.11 1.62 0.47
CA THR A 221 22.18 2.67 0.84
C THR A 221 20.80 2.10 1.19
N ALA A 222 19.95 2.90 1.85
CA ALA A 222 18.61 2.46 2.23
C ALA A 222 17.76 2.02 1.02
N TYR A 223 17.83 2.74 -0.11
CA TYR A 223 17.08 2.42 -1.32
C TYR A 223 17.68 1.27 -2.12
N GLU A 224 19.01 1.08 -2.12
CA GLU A 224 19.62 -0.13 -2.67
C GLU A 224 19.14 -1.38 -1.90
N ALA A 225 19.13 -1.31 -0.56
CA ALA A 225 18.64 -2.38 0.29
C ALA A 225 17.13 -2.61 0.08
N GLN A 226 16.32 -1.54 0.02
CA GLN A 226 14.89 -1.60 -0.22
C GLN A 226 14.58 -2.25 -1.56
N ARG A 227 15.27 -1.86 -2.65
CA ARG A 227 15.11 -2.47 -3.97
C ARG A 227 15.39 -3.97 -3.93
N ARG A 228 16.54 -4.36 -3.37
CA ARG A 228 16.94 -5.78 -3.27
C ARG A 228 15.93 -6.59 -2.46
N ILE A 229 15.54 -6.09 -1.29
CA ILE A 229 14.58 -6.78 -0.40
C ILE A 229 13.20 -6.83 -1.06
N GLY A 230 12.73 -5.74 -1.64
CA GLY A 230 11.42 -5.62 -2.28
C GLY A 230 11.24 -6.62 -3.43
N HIS A 231 12.24 -6.83 -4.29
CA HIS A 231 12.16 -7.88 -5.32
C HIS A 231 12.10 -9.30 -4.74
N ILE A 232 12.76 -9.54 -3.60
CA ILE A 232 12.66 -10.84 -2.91
C ILE A 232 11.24 -11.01 -2.34
N VAL A 233 10.67 -9.95 -1.75
CA VAL A 233 9.27 -9.94 -1.27
C VAL A 233 8.29 -10.21 -2.42
N GLU A 234 8.44 -9.48 -3.52
CA GLU A 234 7.64 -9.61 -4.73
C GLU A 234 7.67 -11.05 -5.27
N SER A 235 8.87 -11.61 -5.43
CA SER A 235 9.05 -13.00 -5.89
C SER A 235 8.42 -14.00 -4.93
N ARG A 236 8.58 -13.78 -3.61
CA ARG A 236 8.03 -14.65 -2.57
C ARG A 236 6.50 -14.63 -2.56
N LEU A 237 5.89 -13.45 -2.67
CA LEU A 237 4.44 -13.30 -2.73
C LEU A 237 3.85 -13.89 -4.01
N ALA A 238 4.48 -13.68 -5.17
CA ALA A 238 4.07 -14.28 -6.43
C ALA A 238 4.10 -15.81 -6.37
N ALA A 239 5.17 -16.39 -5.80
CA ALA A 239 5.29 -17.83 -5.60
C ALA A 239 4.21 -18.39 -4.65
N LEU A 240 3.97 -17.73 -3.51
CA LEU A 240 2.94 -18.14 -2.54
C LEU A 240 1.53 -18.10 -3.12
N ILE A 241 1.19 -17.03 -3.85
CA ILE A 241 -0.08 -16.94 -4.56
C ILE A 241 -0.15 -18.04 -5.63
N GLY A 242 0.94 -18.24 -6.37
CA GLY A 242 0.99 -19.26 -7.40
C GLY A 242 0.74 -20.68 -6.88
N GLU A 243 1.35 -21.03 -5.75
CA GLU A 243 1.12 -22.30 -5.04
C GLU A 243 -0.35 -22.44 -4.60
N ARG A 244 -0.91 -21.41 -3.96
CA ARG A 244 -2.30 -21.44 -3.46
C ARG A 244 -3.36 -21.44 -4.56
N GLN A 245 -3.04 -20.85 -5.72
CA GLN A 245 -3.96 -20.71 -6.85
C GLN A 245 -3.70 -21.74 -7.97
N GLY A 246 -2.68 -22.59 -7.84
CA GLY A 246 -2.32 -23.59 -8.86
C GLY A 246 -1.87 -22.98 -10.18
N LYS A 247 -1.17 -21.84 -10.17
CA LYS A 247 -0.70 -21.15 -11.38
C LYS A 247 0.69 -20.55 -11.20
N ILE A 248 1.40 -20.32 -12.30
CA ILE A 248 2.66 -19.57 -12.28
C ILE A 248 2.31 -18.09 -12.44
N LEU A 249 2.88 -17.24 -11.57
CA LEU A 249 2.76 -15.79 -11.66
C LEU A 249 4.14 -15.20 -11.95
N ASP A 250 4.18 -14.30 -12.93
CA ASP A 250 5.31 -13.41 -13.11
C ASP A 250 5.32 -12.39 -11.97
N SER A 251 6.42 -12.33 -11.24
CA SER A 251 6.57 -11.49 -10.07
C SER A 251 6.57 -10.00 -10.46
N LEU A 252 7.16 -9.64 -11.61
CA LEU A 252 7.22 -8.24 -12.06
C LEU A 252 5.84 -7.72 -12.46
N ALA A 253 4.97 -8.59 -13.01
CA ALA A 253 3.60 -8.25 -13.39
C ALA A 253 2.61 -8.33 -12.22
N LEU A 254 3.06 -8.68 -11.00
CA LEU A 254 2.19 -8.85 -9.84
C LEU A 254 1.38 -7.57 -9.52
N PRO A 255 1.94 -6.35 -9.54
CA PRO A 255 1.15 -5.14 -9.29
C PRO A 255 -0.01 -4.97 -10.30
N GLU A 256 0.27 -5.19 -11.59
CA GLU A 256 -0.72 -5.07 -12.67
C GLU A 256 -1.81 -6.13 -12.53
N PHE A 257 -1.40 -7.37 -12.24
CA PHE A 257 -2.32 -8.48 -11.99
C PHE A 257 -3.30 -8.17 -10.84
N ILE A 258 -2.82 -7.57 -9.75
CA ILE A 258 -3.65 -7.18 -8.61
C ILE A 258 -4.64 -6.07 -9.01
N ASP A 259 -4.17 -5.02 -9.69
CA ASP A 259 -5.03 -3.91 -10.11
C ASP A 259 -6.10 -4.35 -11.13
N GLU A 260 -5.80 -5.28 -12.03
CA GLU A 260 -6.79 -5.84 -12.94
C GLU A 260 -7.89 -6.62 -12.22
N LEU A 261 -7.56 -7.36 -11.16
CA LEU A 261 -8.57 -8.02 -10.33
C LEU A 261 -9.47 -6.99 -9.63
N ILE A 262 -8.93 -5.87 -9.15
CA ILE A 262 -9.74 -4.78 -8.56
C ILE A 262 -10.68 -4.19 -9.63
N LYS A 263 -10.16 -3.88 -10.82
CA LYS A 263 -10.96 -3.34 -11.93
C LYS A 263 -12.07 -4.31 -12.34
N GLN A 264 -11.82 -5.62 -12.33
CA GLN A 264 -12.84 -6.64 -12.58
C GLN A 264 -13.91 -6.66 -11.48
N GLU A 265 -13.52 -6.60 -10.20
CA GLU A 265 -14.48 -6.50 -9.08
C GLU A 265 -15.35 -5.24 -9.16
N ILE A 266 -14.78 -4.11 -9.61
CA ILE A 266 -15.54 -2.88 -9.88
C ILE A 266 -16.52 -3.07 -11.04
N LYS A 267 -16.08 -3.67 -12.17
CA LYS A 267 -16.96 -3.90 -13.33
C LYS A 267 -18.15 -4.80 -12.97
N ASN A 268 -17.92 -5.79 -12.13
CA ASN A 268 -18.87 -6.83 -11.74
C ASN A 268 -19.70 -6.49 -10.49
N SER A 269 -19.50 -5.34 -9.84
CA SER A 269 -20.30 -4.96 -8.69
C SER A 269 -21.73 -4.65 -9.13
N GLU A 270 -22.64 -5.59 -8.91
CA GLU A 270 -24.09 -5.36 -8.98
C GLU A 270 -24.56 -4.67 -7.68
N SER A 271 -25.61 -3.85 -7.81
CA SER A 271 -26.09 -2.97 -6.72
C SER A 271 -26.71 -3.78 -5.59
#